data_AF-F6XXU3-F1
#
_entry.id   AF-F6XXU3-F1
#
_cell.length_a   1.000
_cell.length_b   1.000
_cell.length_c   1.000
_cell.angle_alpha   90.00
_cell.angle_beta   90.00
_cell.angle_gamma   90.00
#
_symmetry.space_group_name_H-M   'P 1'
#
loop_
_entity.id
_entity.type
_entity.pdbx_description
1 polymer ?
#
loop_
_entity_poly.entity_id
_entity_poly.type
_entity_poly.pdbx_seq_one_letter_code
_entity_poly.pdbx_strand_id
1 'polypeptide(L)'
;KKCYTKKHSDSPTTTICKACSAHNNKRRTSSNNTLIAFSNLDESDDIDKTSSFFENEVVVPTDFHCSVQTIFTNEVSSLNSWQKLFIDQQVKNANSSSSGHRYHPDVVRWAIELFSRSPSAYEHLRTTGVLTLPAKSTIASYRNSISPEPGLNTKALEEIERVV
;
A
#
# COMPACT_ATOMS: atom_id res chain seq x y z
N LYS A 1 -15.09 11.97 36.19
CA LYS A 1 -14.39 13.10 36.86
C LYS A 1 -13.60 13.84 35.79
N LYS A 2 -13.95 15.11 35.48
CA LYS A 2 -13.21 15.92 34.49
C LYS A 2 -11.93 16.45 35.12
N CYS A 3 -10.84 16.51 34.35
CA CYS A 3 -9.68 17.33 34.66
C CYS A 3 -9.26 18.11 33.41
N TYR A 4 -9.19 19.43 33.56
CA TYR A 4 -8.57 20.40 32.64
C TYR A 4 -7.56 21.18 33.47
N THR A 5 -6.38 21.53 32.91
CA THR A 5 -5.64 22.78 33.20
C THR A 5 -4.57 23.08 32.14
N LYS A 6 -4.29 24.38 31.98
CA LYS A 6 -3.42 25.07 30.99
C LYS A 6 -1.93 25.15 31.38
N LYS A 7 -1.13 25.48 30.35
CA LYS A 7 0.31 25.82 30.15
C LYS A 7 1.16 26.35 31.33
N HIS A 8 2.45 25.95 31.40
CA HIS A 8 3.67 26.76 31.15
C HIS A 8 4.96 25.91 31.25
N SER A 9 6.08 26.47 30.75
CA SER A 9 7.40 25.88 30.50
C SER A 9 8.21 25.46 31.74
N ASP A 10 9.18 24.55 31.51
CA ASP A 10 10.48 24.34 32.19
C ASP A 10 10.76 22.85 32.52
N SER A 11 11.93 22.35 32.14
CA SER A 11 12.41 20.95 32.27
C SER A 11 13.49 20.80 33.36
N PRO A 12 13.92 19.59 33.78
CA PRO A 12 13.24 18.29 33.89
C PRO A 12 13.43 17.65 35.28
N THR A 13 12.43 16.97 35.84
CA THR A 13 12.67 15.96 36.89
C THR A 13 11.63 14.86 36.75
N THR A 14 12.05 13.74 36.16
CA THR A 14 11.18 12.62 35.82
C THR A 14 10.89 11.76 37.05
N THR A 15 9.90 12.15 37.85
CA THR A 15 9.33 11.22 38.84
C THR A 15 8.32 10.33 38.11
N ILE A 16 8.74 9.13 37.74
CA ILE A 16 7.91 8.17 37.02
C ILE A 16 6.83 7.66 37.98
N CYS A 17 5.58 7.98 37.67
CA CYS A 17 4.39 7.44 38.33
C CYS A 17 4.33 5.91 38.13
N LYS A 18 4.04 5.15 39.21
CA LYS A 18 3.92 3.67 39.19
C LYS A 18 2.92 3.12 38.17
N ALA A 19 1.95 3.92 37.71
CA ALA A 19 1.03 3.54 36.65
C ALA A 19 1.65 3.58 35.24
N CYS A 20 2.74 4.33 35.03
CA CYS A 20 3.43 4.43 33.73
C CYS A 20 4.50 3.32 33.52
N SER A 21 4.95 2.62 34.57
CA SER A 21 5.85 1.47 34.44
C SER A 21 5.18 0.21 33.88
N ALA A 22 3.85 0.13 33.93
CA ALA A 22 3.10 -1.02 33.40
C ALA A 22 2.97 -1.03 31.86
N HIS A 23 3.24 0.10 31.19
CA HIS A 23 3.11 0.22 29.73
C HIS A 23 4.40 -0.05 28.95
N ASN A 24 5.56 -0.18 29.61
CA ASN A 24 6.86 -0.29 28.91
C ASN A 24 7.40 -1.74 28.78
N ASN A 25 6.72 -2.75 29.35
CA ASN A 25 7.19 -4.15 29.32
C ASN A 25 6.51 -5.04 28.26
N LYS A 26 5.98 -4.45 27.18
CA LYS A 26 5.44 -5.20 26.03
C LYS A 26 6.16 -4.91 24.71
N ARG A 27 7.46 -4.53 24.76
CA ARG A 27 8.38 -4.69 23.63
C ARG A 27 8.95 -6.10 23.65
N ARG A 28 8.18 -7.07 23.14
CA ARG A 28 8.78 -8.29 22.59
C ARG A 28 9.14 -8.00 21.14
N THR A 29 10.43 -8.07 20.85
CA THR A 29 11.03 -8.08 19.52
C THR A 29 10.35 -9.15 18.66
N SER A 30 9.66 -8.74 17.60
CA SER A 30 9.34 -9.63 16.48
C SER A 30 10.02 -9.05 15.25
N SER A 31 11.27 -9.46 15.06
CA SER A 31 11.95 -9.43 13.79
C SER A 31 11.18 -10.34 12.83
N ASN A 32 10.23 -9.78 12.08
CA ASN A 32 9.60 -10.49 10.98
C ASN A 32 10.42 -10.21 9.71
N ASN A 33 11.60 -10.84 9.64
CA ASN A 33 12.14 -11.21 8.35
C ASN A 33 11.19 -12.28 7.80
N THR A 34 10.47 -11.96 6.73
CA THR A 34 9.65 -12.94 6.02
C THR A 34 10.59 -13.94 5.34
N LEU A 35 11.00 -14.97 6.08
CA LEU A 35 11.46 -16.22 5.50
C LEU A 35 10.22 -16.86 4.86
N ILE A 36 10.19 -16.88 3.54
CA ILE A 36 9.23 -17.67 2.78
C ILE A 36 9.60 -19.13 3.03
N ALA A 37 8.94 -19.76 3.99
CA ALA A 37 9.01 -21.20 4.20
C ALA A 37 8.11 -21.88 3.16
N PHE A 38 8.66 -22.21 2.00
CA PHE A 38 8.13 -23.31 1.20
C PHE A 38 8.45 -24.60 1.95
N SER A 39 7.43 -25.20 2.57
CA SER A 39 7.55 -26.54 3.15
C SER A 39 6.79 -27.54 2.28
N ASN A 40 7.60 -28.32 1.57
CA ASN A 40 7.50 -29.76 1.31
C ASN A 40 6.34 -30.26 0.43
N LEU A 41 6.69 -30.55 -0.83
CA LEU A 41 6.26 -31.77 -1.51
C LEU A 41 7.41 -32.78 -1.43
N ASP A 42 7.03 -34.02 -1.16
CA ASP A 42 7.90 -35.13 -0.80
C ASP A 42 8.94 -35.51 -1.87
N GLU A 43 9.99 -36.11 -1.32
CA GLU A 43 11.28 -36.56 -1.83
C GLU A 43 11.21 -37.68 -2.88
N SER A 44 11.99 -37.53 -3.97
CA SER A 44 12.68 -38.64 -4.64
C SER A 44 13.74 -38.11 -5.62
N ASP A 45 15.00 -38.25 -5.20
CA ASP A 45 16.24 -38.53 -5.96
C ASP A 45 16.37 -38.07 -7.42
N ASP A 46 17.18 -37.03 -7.64
CA ASP A 46 18.18 -36.92 -8.72
C ASP A 46 18.97 -35.60 -8.57
N ILE A 47 20.01 -35.62 -7.73
CA ILE A 47 20.97 -34.51 -7.57
C ILE A 47 22.09 -34.72 -8.58
N ASP A 48 21.92 -34.21 -9.81
CA ASP A 48 23.04 -33.78 -10.67
C ASP A 48 22.53 -33.08 -11.95
N LYS A 49 22.20 -31.77 -11.87
CA LYS A 49 22.19 -30.82 -13.03
C LYS A 49 21.75 -29.38 -12.76
N THR A 50 21.66 -28.90 -11.51
CA THR A 50 21.23 -27.51 -11.24
C THR A 50 22.37 -26.56 -10.82
N SER A 51 23.61 -27.04 -10.75
CA SER A 51 24.77 -26.24 -10.31
C SER A 51 25.41 -25.36 -11.38
N SER A 52 24.93 -25.37 -12.63
CA SER A 52 25.57 -24.60 -13.73
C SER A 52 24.83 -23.32 -14.15
N PHE A 53 23.90 -22.78 -13.35
CA PHE A 53 23.04 -21.66 -13.79
C PHE A 53 23.25 -20.30 -13.12
N PHE A 54 24.17 -20.18 -12.15
CA PHE A 54 24.46 -18.87 -11.52
C PHE A 54 25.97 -18.61 -11.41
N GLU A 55 26.66 -18.55 -12.56
CA GLU A 55 28.04 -18.04 -12.65
C GLU A 55 28.16 -16.89 -13.65
N ASN A 56 27.06 -16.18 -13.91
CA ASN A 56 27.10 -14.89 -14.58
C ASN A 56 26.72 -13.82 -13.56
N GLU A 57 27.69 -13.39 -12.76
CA GLU A 57 27.59 -12.11 -12.06
C GLU A 57 27.56 -11.02 -13.14
N VAL A 58 26.35 -10.65 -13.56
CA VAL A 58 26.14 -9.55 -14.49
C VAL A 58 26.50 -8.28 -13.75
N VAL A 59 27.72 -7.80 -13.99
CA VAL A 59 28.18 -6.48 -13.53
C VAL A 59 27.29 -5.44 -14.22
N VAL A 60 26.25 -5.01 -13.52
CA VAL A 60 25.37 -3.95 -13.99
C VAL A 60 26.20 -2.68 -14.07
N PRO A 61 26.42 -2.11 -15.27
CA PRO A 61 27.20 -0.89 -15.42
C PRO A 61 26.58 0.23 -14.57
N THR A 62 27.39 1.06 -13.92
CA THR A 62 26.92 2.24 -13.17
C THR A 62 26.01 3.15 -14.00
N ASP A 63 26.20 3.12 -15.32
CA ASP A 63 25.48 3.94 -16.29
C ASP A 63 24.11 3.35 -16.66
N PHE A 64 23.86 2.08 -16.30
CA PHE A 64 22.56 1.42 -16.47
C PHE A 64 21.48 2.15 -15.68
N HIS A 65 21.82 2.69 -14.51
CA HIS A 65 20.88 3.49 -13.73
C HIS A 65 20.45 4.74 -14.50
N CYS A 66 21.38 5.40 -15.21
CA CYS A 66 21.06 6.57 -16.04
C CYS A 66 20.23 6.23 -17.27
N SER A 67 20.50 5.11 -17.96
CA SER A 67 19.71 4.71 -19.14
C SER A 67 18.30 4.26 -18.76
N VAL A 68 18.16 3.49 -17.68
CA VAL A 68 16.85 3.11 -17.12
C VAL A 68 16.08 4.35 -16.70
N GLN A 69 16.72 5.27 -15.98
CA GLN A 69 16.10 6.52 -15.57
C GLN A 69 15.72 7.40 -16.77
N THR A 70 16.53 7.44 -17.84
CA THR A 70 16.24 8.19 -19.08
C THR A 70 15.10 7.56 -19.89
N ILE A 71 15.01 6.22 -19.96
CA ILE A 71 13.90 5.51 -20.62
C ILE A 71 12.61 5.80 -19.85
N PHE A 72 12.62 5.64 -18.53
CA PHE A 72 11.45 5.96 -17.71
C PHE A 72 11.07 7.44 -17.82
N THR A 73 12.02 8.38 -17.76
CA THR A 73 11.71 9.83 -17.83
C THR A 73 11.27 10.30 -19.21
N ASN A 74 11.82 9.75 -20.30
CA ASN A 74 11.34 10.03 -21.65
C ASN A 74 9.90 9.55 -21.83
N GLU A 75 9.55 8.39 -21.27
CA GLU A 75 8.18 7.89 -21.26
C GLU A 75 7.25 8.70 -20.34
N VAL A 76 7.75 9.33 -19.27
CA VAL A 76 6.90 10.21 -18.41
C VAL A 76 6.24 11.32 -19.23
N SER A 77 6.91 11.84 -20.25
CA SER A 77 6.33 12.90 -21.10
C SER A 77 5.15 12.40 -21.94
N SER A 78 5.17 11.15 -22.41
CA SER A 78 4.11 10.51 -23.19
C SER A 78 2.95 9.96 -22.34
N LEU A 79 3.11 9.89 -21.01
CA LEU A 79 2.03 9.44 -20.13
C LEU A 79 0.80 10.34 -20.19
N ASN A 80 -0.36 9.70 -20.14
CA ASN A 80 -1.64 10.39 -20.02
C ASN A 80 -1.79 11.05 -18.64
N SER A 81 -2.72 12.00 -18.52
CA SER A 81 -2.94 12.77 -17.30
C SER A 81 -3.26 11.89 -16.09
N TRP A 82 -4.02 10.80 -16.28
CA TRP A 82 -4.33 9.85 -15.22
C TRP A 82 -3.09 9.09 -14.74
N GLN A 83 -2.21 8.65 -15.64
CA GLN A 83 -1.00 7.90 -15.33
C GLN A 83 -0.03 8.76 -14.52
N LYS A 84 0.14 10.03 -14.92
CA LYS A 84 0.92 11.01 -14.17
C LYS A 84 0.36 11.20 -12.76
N LEU A 85 -0.95 11.37 -12.63
CA LEU A 85 -1.62 11.50 -11.33
C LEU A 85 -1.46 10.23 -10.49
N PHE A 86 -1.62 9.05 -11.08
CA PHE A 86 -1.50 7.77 -10.39
C PHE A 86 -0.09 7.58 -9.83
N ILE A 87 0.95 7.81 -10.65
CA ILE A 87 2.35 7.69 -10.22
C ILE A 87 2.68 8.68 -9.12
N ASP A 88 2.26 9.94 -9.25
CA ASP A 88 2.44 10.96 -8.21
C ASP A 88 1.81 10.52 -6.87
N GLN A 89 0.59 9.97 -6.90
CA GLN A 89 -0.07 9.42 -5.71
C GLN A 89 0.65 8.20 -5.14
N GLN A 90 1.18 7.32 -5.99
CA GLN A 90 1.97 6.16 -5.54
C GLN A 90 3.23 6.61 -4.81
N VAL A 91 3.99 7.55 -5.37
CA VAL A 91 5.20 8.10 -4.74
C VAL A 91 4.88 8.78 -3.41
N LYS A 92 3.81 9.59 -3.37
CA LYS A 92 3.37 10.25 -2.12
C LYS A 92 3.02 9.26 -1.03
N ASN A 93 2.29 8.20 -1.37
CA ASN A 93 1.87 7.20 -0.41
C ASN A 93 3.05 6.31 0.03
N ALA A 94 3.95 5.95 -0.87
CA ALA A 94 5.16 5.18 -0.55
C ALA A 94 6.10 5.91 0.42
N ASN A 95 6.18 7.25 0.32
CA ASN A 95 6.97 8.08 1.23
C ASN A 95 6.25 8.40 2.55
N SER A 96 4.98 8.05 2.68
CA SER A 96 4.18 8.35 3.87
C SER A 96 4.23 7.21 4.90
N SER A 97 3.77 7.47 6.12
CA SER A 97 3.68 6.43 7.14
C SER A 97 2.73 5.32 6.71
N SER A 98 2.98 4.09 7.16
CA SER A 98 2.16 2.91 6.84
C SER A 98 0.66 3.06 7.16
N SER A 99 0.30 4.00 8.02
CA SER A 99 -1.08 4.36 8.37
C SER A 99 -1.45 5.75 7.87
N GLY A 100 -2.74 5.95 7.52
CA GLY A 100 -3.30 7.28 7.28
C GLY A 100 -3.16 7.81 5.85
N HIS A 101 -2.95 6.93 4.87
CA HIS A 101 -2.93 7.29 3.45
C HIS A 101 -4.22 8.01 3.03
N ARG A 102 -4.06 9.14 2.33
CA ARG A 102 -5.16 9.91 1.75
C ARG A 102 -5.14 9.74 0.24
N TYR A 103 -5.95 8.81 -0.25
CA TYR A 103 -6.03 8.52 -1.68
C TYR A 103 -6.83 9.58 -2.42
N HIS A 104 -6.37 9.93 -3.62
CA HIS A 104 -7.16 10.70 -4.58
C HIS A 104 -8.42 9.92 -5.00
N PRO A 105 -9.59 10.58 -5.20
CA PRO A 105 -10.84 9.91 -5.57
C PRO A 105 -10.73 9.04 -6.82
N ASP A 106 -9.99 9.46 -7.84
CA ASP A 106 -9.80 8.66 -9.07
C ASP A 106 -9.02 7.37 -8.83
N VAL A 107 -8.05 7.38 -7.90
CA VAL A 107 -7.29 6.18 -7.51
C VAL A 107 -8.21 5.22 -6.78
N VAL A 108 -9.08 5.73 -5.91
CA VAL A 108 -10.10 4.92 -5.21
C VAL A 108 -11.09 4.33 -6.21
N ARG A 109 -11.58 5.13 -7.17
CA ARG A 109 -12.50 4.68 -8.22
C ARG A 109 -11.88 3.56 -9.05
N TRP A 110 -10.64 3.73 -9.48
CA TRP A 110 -9.89 2.70 -10.20
C TRP A 110 -9.67 1.43 -9.35
N ALA A 111 -9.37 1.58 -8.05
CA ALA A 111 -9.22 0.44 -7.15
C ALA A 111 -10.53 -0.34 -6.95
N ILE A 112 -11.68 0.35 -6.88
CA ILE A 112 -13.01 -0.29 -6.83
C ILE A 112 -13.28 -1.06 -8.12
N GLU A 113 -12.94 -0.50 -9.27
CA GLU A 113 -13.09 -1.16 -10.58
C GLU A 113 -12.25 -2.43 -10.64
N LEU A 114 -10.96 -2.34 -10.31
CA LEU A 114 -10.04 -3.48 -10.28
C LEU A 114 -10.54 -4.58 -9.32
N PHE A 115 -10.95 -4.19 -8.11
CA PHE A 115 -11.50 -5.11 -7.11
C PHE A 115 -12.80 -5.78 -7.60
N SER A 116 -13.65 -5.04 -8.32
CA SER A 116 -14.92 -5.57 -8.84
C SER A 116 -14.71 -6.60 -9.94
N ARG A 117 -13.62 -6.49 -10.72
CA ARG A 117 -13.26 -7.45 -11.78
C ARG A 117 -12.57 -8.69 -11.23
N SER A 118 -11.62 -8.53 -10.30
CA SER A 118 -10.93 -9.66 -9.66
C SER A 118 -10.44 -9.29 -8.25
N PRO A 119 -11.20 -9.66 -7.20
CA PRO A 119 -10.78 -9.42 -5.81
C PRO A 119 -9.47 -10.12 -5.45
N SER A 120 -9.23 -11.32 -5.97
CA SER A 120 -8.02 -12.10 -5.68
C SER A 120 -6.77 -11.44 -6.27
N ALA A 121 -6.85 -10.96 -7.52
CA ALA A 121 -5.74 -10.23 -8.13
C ALA A 121 -5.47 -8.91 -7.40
N TYR A 122 -6.52 -8.21 -6.96
CA TYR A 122 -6.39 -6.99 -6.17
C TYR A 122 -5.62 -7.22 -4.86
N GLU A 123 -6.00 -8.25 -4.08
CA GLU A 123 -5.30 -8.56 -2.83
C GLU A 123 -3.86 -9.02 -3.09
N HIS A 124 -3.60 -9.76 -4.17
CA HIS A 124 -2.25 -10.13 -4.53
C HIS A 124 -1.38 -8.89 -4.78
N LEU A 125 -1.82 -7.94 -5.62
CA LEU A 125 -1.09 -6.71 -5.91
C LEU A 125 -0.84 -5.84 -4.66
N ARG A 126 -1.80 -5.83 -3.73
CA ARG A 126 -1.70 -5.07 -2.48
C ARG A 126 -0.77 -5.74 -1.47
N THR A 127 -0.85 -7.07 -1.33
CA THR A 127 -0.06 -7.83 -0.34
C THR A 127 1.40 -7.99 -0.74
N THR A 128 1.70 -8.07 -2.04
CA THR A 128 3.07 -8.10 -2.55
C THR A 128 3.77 -6.75 -2.42
N GLY A 129 3.03 -5.66 -2.16
CA GLY A 129 3.59 -4.32 -2.04
C GLY A 129 4.03 -3.70 -3.36
N VAL A 130 3.72 -4.33 -4.50
CA VAL A 130 4.03 -3.79 -5.83
C VAL A 130 3.32 -2.45 -6.06
N LEU A 131 2.11 -2.30 -5.52
CA LEU A 131 1.34 -1.06 -5.56
C LEU A 131 0.85 -0.67 -4.17
N THR A 132 0.90 0.62 -3.87
CA THR A 132 0.31 1.19 -2.65
C THR A 132 -1.17 1.46 -2.91
N LEU A 133 -2.01 0.47 -2.58
CA LEU A 133 -3.45 0.50 -2.82
C LEU A 133 -4.26 0.62 -1.52
N PRO A 134 -5.50 1.15 -1.59
CA PRO A 134 -6.41 1.16 -0.45
C PRO A 134 -6.62 -0.22 0.17
N ALA A 135 -6.92 -0.28 1.47
CA ALA A 135 -7.31 -1.53 2.10
C ALA A 135 -8.71 -1.97 1.61
N LYS A 136 -9.00 -3.28 1.70
CA LYS A 136 -10.34 -3.82 1.42
C LYS A 136 -11.44 -3.15 2.23
N SER A 137 -11.17 -2.80 3.48
CA SER A 137 -12.08 -2.05 4.34
C SER A 137 -12.38 -0.66 3.78
N THR A 138 -11.35 0.05 3.27
CA THR A 138 -11.52 1.32 2.59
C THR A 138 -12.40 1.17 1.36
N ILE A 139 -12.13 0.20 0.49
CA ILE A 139 -12.98 -0.08 -0.68
C ILE A 139 -14.43 -0.35 -0.26
N ALA A 140 -14.65 -1.16 0.76
CA ALA A 140 -15.98 -1.47 1.27
C ALA A 140 -16.71 -0.22 1.76
N SER A 141 -16.02 0.68 2.50
CA SER A 141 -16.59 1.96 2.93
C SER A 141 -17.02 2.84 1.77
N TYR A 142 -16.25 2.88 0.67
CA TYR A 142 -16.63 3.63 -0.52
C TYR A 142 -17.78 2.97 -1.29
N ARG A 143 -17.77 1.64 -1.45
CA ARG A 143 -18.87 0.91 -2.09
C ARG A 143 -20.19 1.08 -1.34
N ASN A 144 -20.14 1.08 -0.02
CA ASN A 144 -21.31 1.20 0.85
C ASN A 144 -21.61 2.65 1.25
N SER A 145 -20.96 3.64 0.61
CA SER A 145 -21.20 5.05 0.90
C SER A 145 -22.58 5.53 0.46
N ILE A 146 -23.20 4.80 -0.47
CA ILE A 146 -24.55 5.06 -0.97
C ILE A 146 -25.50 4.05 -0.31
N SER A 147 -26.54 4.56 0.34
CA SER A 147 -27.66 3.73 0.83
C SER A 147 -28.57 3.39 -0.35
N PRO A 148 -28.74 2.11 -0.73
CA PRO A 148 -29.70 1.74 -1.74
C PRO A 148 -31.11 1.82 -1.16
N GLU A 149 -31.91 2.77 -1.66
CA GLU A 149 -33.33 2.87 -1.35
C GLU A 149 -34.16 2.02 -2.33
N PRO A 150 -35.29 1.43 -1.90
CA PRO A 150 -36.19 0.72 -2.80
C PRO A 150 -36.69 1.61 -3.94
N GLY A 151 -36.76 1.06 -5.15
CA GLY A 151 -37.22 1.78 -6.35
C GLY A 151 -36.08 2.26 -7.26
N LEU A 152 -36.38 3.24 -8.11
CA LEU A 152 -35.43 3.82 -9.06
C LEU A 152 -34.62 4.94 -8.39
N ASN A 153 -33.29 4.88 -8.51
CA ASN A 153 -32.41 5.92 -8.01
C ASN A 153 -32.40 7.11 -8.99
N THR A 154 -33.22 8.12 -8.72
CA THR A 154 -33.34 9.32 -9.58
C THR A 154 -32.02 10.07 -9.73
N LYS A 155 -31.18 10.12 -8.69
CA LYS A 155 -29.86 10.78 -8.75
C LYS A 155 -28.93 10.07 -9.73
N ALA A 156 -28.98 8.73 -9.78
CA ALA A 156 -28.18 7.97 -10.72
C ALA A 156 -28.66 8.21 -12.17
N LEU A 157 -29.97 8.31 -12.38
CA LEU A 157 -30.55 8.62 -13.70
C LEU A 157 -30.16 10.02 -14.18
N GLU A 158 -30.31 11.04 -13.33
CA GLU A 158 -29.89 12.41 -13.61
C GLU A 158 -28.40 12.51 -13.97
N GLU A 159 -27.55 11.72 -13.30
CA GLU A 159 -26.12 11.69 -13.61
C GLU A 159 -25.82 10.99 -14.94
N ILE A 160 -26.53 9.91 -15.26
CA ILE A 160 -26.38 9.22 -16.55
C ILE A 160 -26.80 10.16 -17.69
N GLU A 161 -27.91 10.88 -17.53
CA GLU A 161 -28.39 11.85 -18.53
C GLU A 161 -27.41 13.02 -18.73
N ARG A 162 -26.68 13.44 -17.69
CA ARG A 162 -25.66 14.48 -17.82
C ARG A 162 -24.45 14.04 -18.67
N VAL A 163 -24.11 12.75 -18.61
CA VAL A 163 -22.87 12.22 -19.22
C VAL A 163 -23.07 11.81 -20.68
N VAL A 164 -24.30 11.47 -21.07
CA VAL A 164 -24.69 11.12 -22.45
C VAL A 164 -24.96 12.37 -23.27
#